data_AF-A0A9Q3F0D6-F1
#
_entry.id   AF-A0A9Q3F0D6-F1
#
_cell.length_a   1.000
_cell.length_b   1.000
_cell.length_c   1.000
_cell.angle_alpha   90.00
_cell.angle_beta   90.00
_cell.angle_gamma   90.00
#
_symmetry.space_group_name_H-M   'P 1'
#
loop_
_entity.id
_entity.type
_entity.pdbx_description
1 polymer ?
#
loop_
_entity_poly.entity_id
_entity_poly.type
_entity_poly.pdbx_seq_one_letter_code
_entity_poly.pdbx_strand_id
1 'polypeptide(L)'
;MEAQSNAAKYKSVLKKVRPFNGAMPQHLNPPLERPELSRHPYETPLSPNPPLFIGTLRVTEERISMINFGPSGWLSEEETNLLKNVIFLREKAIAFCEEERGILKNSYGKPYEIPVITHEPWQKKPIPIPKFILPQFIELVRERIRTGLYEQSTLSYNSPVFCVEKPNVKLRIVHDLQDLNKVTIKDAGLPPNCDELVGSFLEEHVMD
;
A
#
# COMPACT_ATOMS: atom_id res chain seq x y z
N MET A 1 -27.77 -7.33 -23.61
CA MET A 1 -26.42 -7.27 -24.19
C MET A 1 -25.45 -7.12 -23.04
N GLU A 2 -24.89 -8.24 -22.59
CA GLU A 2 -23.88 -8.27 -21.54
C GLU A 2 -22.58 -7.70 -22.11
N ALA A 3 -22.04 -6.67 -21.46
CA ALA A 3 -20.72 -6.17 -21.76
C ALA A 3 -19.71 -7.24 -21.29
N GLN A 4 -19.22 -8.06 -22.22
CA GLN A 4 -18.05 -8.89 -21.99
C GLN A 4 -16.88 -7.96 -21.65
N SER A 5 -16.47 -7.97 -20.38
CA SER A 5 -15.19 -7.42 -19.97
C SER A 5 -14.10 -8.29 -20.58
N ASN A 6 -13.65 -7.92 -21.78
CA ASN A 6 -12.43 -8.46 -22.37
C ASN A 6 -11.24 -7.90 -21.58
N ALA A 7 -11.06 -8.40 -20.35
CA ALA A 7 -9.79 -8.31 -19.64
C ALA A 7 -8.80 -9.17 -20.40
N ALA A 8 -8.23 -8.62 -21.48
CA ALA A 8 -7.24 -9.29 -22.30
C ALA A 8 -6.11 -9.76 -21.38
N LYS A 9 -5.97 -11.08 -21.24
CA LYS A 9 -4.96 -11.70 -20.40
C LYS A 9 -3.59 -11.38 -20.97
N TYR A 10 -2.95 -10.33 -20.44
CA TYR A 10 -1.66 -9.84 -20.93
C TYR A 10 -0.61 -10.97 -20.96
N LYS A 11 -0.65 -11.91 -20.00
CA LYS A 11 0.28 -13.04 -19.94
C LYS A 11 -0.20 -14.18 -19.03
N SER A 12 0.24 -15.40 -19.33
CA SER A 12 0.05 -16.59 -18.49
C SER A 12 1.16 -16.74 -17.44
N VAL A 13 0.84 -17.41 -16.32
CA VAL A 13 1.78 -17.67 -15.21
C VAL A 13 3.05 -18.40 -15.68
N LEU A 14 2.93 -19.29 -16.68
CA LEU A 14 4.06 -20.06 -17.22
C LEU A 14 5.17 -19.20 -17.82
N LYS A 15 4.83 -18.03 -18.36
CA LYS A 15 5.82 -17.13 -18.94
C LYS A 15 6.47 -16.22 -17.89
N LYS A 16 6.08 -16.28 -16.61
CA LYS A 16 6.51 -15.34 -15.55
C LYS A 16 8.04 -15.27 -15.47
N VAL A 17 8.55 -14.04 -15.60
CA VAL A 17 9.97 -13.74 -15.42
C VAL A 17 10.26 -13.70 -13.92
N ARG A 18 11.31 -14.40 -13.49
CA ARG A 18 11.68 -14.53 -12.08
C ARG A 18 12.96 -13.72 -11.79
N PRO A 19 13.11 -13.20 -10.56
CA PRO A 19 14.36 -12.64 -10.07
C PRO A 19 15.55 -13.59 -10.16
N PHE A 20 16.74 -13.01 -10.31
CA PHE A 20 18.00 -13.73 -10.32
C PHE A 20 18.24 -14.37 -8.96
N ASN A 21 18.56 -15.67 -8.95
CA ASN A 21 18.85 -16.38 -7.71
C ASN A 21 20.35 -16.25 -7.39
N GLY A 22 20.70 -15.26 -6.56
CA GLY A 22 22.07 -14.94 -6.17
C GLY A 22 22.19 -14.59 -4.70
N ALA A 23 23.41 -14.47 -4.21
CA ALA A 23 23.68 -14.06 -2.83
C ALA A 23 23.23 -12.60 -2.61
N MET A 24 22.44 -12.36 -1.56
CA MET A 24 21.97 -11.02 -1.20
C MET A 24 23.12 -10.15 -0.66
N PRO A 25 23.40 -8.99 -1.25
CA PRO A 25 24.41 -8.07 -0.72
C PRO A 25 23.98 -7.50 0.64
N GLN A 26 24.73 -7.80 1.70
CA GLN A 26 24.37 -7.44 3.08
C GLN A 26 24.57 -5.95 3.42
N HIS A 27 25.29 -5.20 2.58
CA HIS A 27 25.65 -3.81 2.85
C HIS A 27 24.62 -2.78 2.34
N LEU A 28 23.71 -3.18 1.44
CA LEU A 28 22.80 -2.26 0.76
C LEU A 28 21.65 -1.82 1.69
N ASN A 29 21.04 -2.79 2.38
CA ASN A 29 19.80 -2.57 3.12
C ASN A 29 19.98 -3.02 4.56
N PRO A 30 20.40 -2.10 5.47
CA PRO A 30 20.47 -2.44 6.89
C PRO A 30 19.08 -2.77 7.43
N PRO A 31 18.99 -3.58 8.50
CA PRO A 31 17.72 -3.83 9.19
C PRO A 31 17.04 -2.52 9.61
N LEU A 32 15.70 -2.56 9.68
CA LEU A 32 14.93 -1.45 10.20
C LEU A 32 15.28 -1.21 11.68
N GLU A 33 15.41 0.05 12.04
CA GLU A 33 15.66 0.49 13.41
C GLU A 33 14.33 0.91 14.05
N ARG A 34 14.16 0.56 15.32
CA ARG A 34 13.04 1.08 16.11
C ARG A 34 13.46 2.43 16.68
N PRO A 35 12.87 3.54 16.22
CA PRO A 35 13.22 4.83 16.76
C PRO A 35 12.59 5.03 18.14
N GLU A 36 13.06 6.05 18.83
CA GLU A 36 12.43 6.53 20.04
C GLU A 36 11.00 6.94 19.76
N LEU A 37 10.08 6.32 20.49
CA LEU A 37 8.66 6.64 20.41
C LEU A 37 8.41 7.88 21.26
N SER A 38 7.72 8.87 20.69
CA SER A 38 7.34 10.09 21.40
C SER A 38 6.35 9.86 22.55
N ARG A 39 5.86 8.63 22.71
CA ARG A 39 4.89 8.19 23.72
C ARG A 39 4.90 6.66 23.82
N HIS A 40 4.38 6.12 24.92
CA HIS A 40 4.16 4.69 25.05
C HIS A 40 3.05 4.23 24.07
N PRO A 41 3.31 3.22 23.20
CA PRO A 41 2.38 2.84 22.13
C PRO A 41 1.12 2.14 22.66
N TYR A 42 1.26 1.40 23.77
CA TYR A 42 0.16 0.66 24.40
C TYR A 42 -0.60 1.47 25.44
N GLU A 43 -0.17 2.70 25.72
CA GLU A 43 -0.91 3.61 26.59
C GLU A 43 -1.66 4.63 25.74
N THR A 44 -2.99 4.54 25.77
CA THR A 44 -3.87 5.57 25.23
C THR A 44 -4.58 6.23 26.41
N PRO A 45 -4.55 7.56 26.53
CA PRO A 45 -5.20 8.28 27.63
C PRO A 45 -6.71 8.27 27.42
N LEU A 46 -7.32 7.11 27.65
CA LEU A 46 -8.77 6.93 27.56
C LEU A 46 -9.41 7.38 28.87
N SER A 47 -10.49 8.15 28.74
CA SER A 47 -11.37 8.48 29.84
C SER A 47 -12.59 7.55 29.80
N PRO A 48 -13.07 7.02 30.94
CA PRO A 48 -14.36 6.34 31.02
C PRO A 48 -15.52 7.22 30.53
N ASN A 49 -15.38 8.54 30.64
CA ASN A 49 -16.30 9.54 30.13
C ASN A 49 -15.59 10.33 29.02
N PRO A 50 -15.50 9.80 27.79
CA PRO A 50 -14.88 10.52 26.69
C PRO A 50 -15.71 11.78 26.36
N PRO A 51 -15.07 12.89 25.96
CA PRO A 51 -15.80 14.06 25.50
C PRO A 51 -16.65 13.69 24.28
N LEU A 52 -17.76 14.38 24.09
CA LEU A 52 -18.52 14.26 22.85
C LEU A 52 -17.62 14.64 21.67
N PHE A 53 -17.73 13.88 20.58
CA PHE A 53 -16.99 14.13 19.36
C PHE A 53 -17.41 15.47 18.74
N ILE A 54 -16.44 16.39 18.57
CA ILE A 54 -16.66 17.73 17.97
C ILE A 54 -16.09 17.80 16.53
N GLY A 55 -15.45 16.72 16.06
CA GLY A 55 -14.75 16.70 14.78
C GLY A 55 -13.45 17.51 14.77
N THR A 56 -12.59 17.21 13.81
CA THR A 56 -11.38 18.00 13.50
C THR A 56 -11.35 18.36 12.02
N LEU A 57 -10.33 19.11 11.62
CA LEU A 57 -10.04 19.33 10.19
C LEU A 57 -9.84 18.01 9.42
N ARG A 58 -9.42 16.93 10.09
CA ARG A 58 -9.12 15.63 9.47
C ARG A 58 -10.17 14.57 9.73
N VAL A 59 -10.80 14.56 10.90
CA VAL A 59 -11.84 13.59 11.25
C VAL A 59 -13.16 14.36 11.33
N THR A 60 -13.86 14.44 10.21
CA THR A 60 -15.20 15.07 10.11
C THR A 60 -16.30 14.03 10.31
N GLU A 61 -17.54 14.47 10.50
CA GLU A 61 -18.69 13.56 10.61
C GLU A 61 -18.88 12.72 9.35
N GLU A 62 -18.65 13.29 8.17
CA GLU A 62 -18.72 12.59 6.88
C GLU A 62 -17.65 11.50 6.77
N ARG A 63 -16.47 11.73 7.33
CA ARG A 63 -15.38 10.74 7.33
C ARG A 63 -15.63 9.64 8.36
N ILE A 64 -16.21 9.99 9.51
CA ILE A 64 -16.64 9.00 10.51
C ILE A 64 -17.76 8.12 9.97
N SER A 65 -18.69 8.64 9.18
CA SER A 65 -19.78 7.84 8.60
C SER A 65 -19.31 6.84 7.54
N MET A 66 -18.10 7.02 6.98
CA MET A 66 -17.46 6.02 6.12
C MET A 66 -16.92 4.80 6.89
N ILE A 67 -16.73 4.92 8.20
CA ILE A 67 -16.19 3.86 9.05
C ILE A 67 -17.32 2.90 9.43
N ASN A 68 -17.15 1.63 9.10
CA ASN A 68 -18.07 0.59 9.53
C ASN A 68 -17.71 0.12 10.95
N PHE A 69 -18.55 0.47 11.92
CA PHE A 69 -18.41 0.05 13.32
C PHE A 69 -19.04 -1.32 13.64
N GLY A 70 -19.50 -2.04 12.62
CA GLY A 70 -20.18 -3.32 12.77
C GLY A 70 -21.70 -3.21 12.57
N PRO A 71 -22.43 -4.32 12.77
CA PRO A 71 -23.87 -4.35 12.61
C PRO A 71 -24.59 -3.50 13.68
N SER A 72 -25.84 -3.12 13.39
CA SER A 72 -26.67 -2.37 14.35
C SER A 72 -26.81 -3.14 15.67
N GLY A 73 -26.58 -2.47 16.79
CA GLY A 73 -26.60 -3.07 18.13
C GLY A 73 -25.33 -3.81 18.54
N TRP A 74 -24.29 -3.86 17.69
CA TRP A 74 -22.99 -4.45 18.04
C TRP A 74 -22.25 -3.65 19.11
N LEU A 75 -22.37 -2.31 19.04
CA LEU A 75 -21.80 -1.39 20.02
C LEU A 75 -22.93 -0.61 20.69
N SER A 76 -22.79 -0.38 21.99
CA SER A 76 -23.54 0.65 22.70
C SER A 76 -23.19 2.05 22.19
N GLU A 77 -24.01 3.05 22.56
CA GLU A 77 -23.72 4.44 22.23
C GLU A 77 -22.43 4.91 22.90
N GLU A 78 -22.17 4.45 24.12
CA GLU A 78 -20.98 4.75 24.91
C GLU A 78 -19.71 4.16 24.26
N GLU A 79 -19.75 2.90 23.83
CA GLU A 79 -18.63 2.25 23.12
C GLU A 79 -18.35 2.92 21.78
N THR A 80 -19.41 3.27 21.05
CA THR A 80 -19.29 4.01 19.79
C THR A 80 -18.63 5.37 20.02
N ASN A 81 -19.03 6.08 21.07
CA ASN A 81 -18.43 7.36 21.43
C ASN A 81 -16.96 7.20 21.86
N LEU A 82 -16.62 6.14 22.60
CA LEU A 82 -15.25 5.83 22.96
C LEU A 82 -14.37 5.54 21.74
N LEU A 83 -14.85 4.75 20.76
CA LEU A 83 -14.11 4.49 19.53
C LEU A 83 -13.92 5.75 18.68
N LYS A 84 -14.94 6.60 18.56
CA LYS A 84 -14.80 7.91 17.90
C LYS A 84 -13.72 8.75 18.59
N ASN A 85 -13.67 8.74 19.92
CA ASN A 85 -12.62 9.42 20.68
C ASN A 85 -11.21 8.81 20.44
N VAL A 86 -11.10 7.48 20.33
CA VAL A 86 -9.82 6.82 19.96
C VAL A 86 -9.36 7.27 18.58
N ILE A 87 -10.26 7.25 17.59
CA ILE A 87 -9.99 7.69 16.22
C ILE A 87 -9.54 9.15 16.21
N PHE A 88 -10.21 10.00 16.98
CA PHE A 88 -9.83 11.40 17.17
C PHE A 88 -8.41 11.54 17.76
N LEU A 89 -8.12 10.86 18.88
CA LEU A 89 -6.79 10.87 19.52
C LEU A 89 -5.67 10.31 18.62
N ARG A 90 -6.05 9.56 17.58
CA ARG A 90 -5.16 8.87 16.64
C ARG A 90 -5.40 9.29 15.20
N GLU A 91 -5.95 10.48 14.96
CA GLU A 91 -6.39 10.91 13.61
C GLU A 91 -5.29 10.82 12.54
N LYS A 92 -4.02 10.98 12.94
CA LYS A 92 -2.86 10.89 12.03
C LYS A 92 -2.50 9.46 11.61
N ALA A 93 -3.05 8.45 12.28
CA ALA A 93 -2.82 7.04 11.95
C ALA A 93 -3.74 6.53 10.82
N ILE A 94 -4.81 7.26 10.51
CA ILE A 94 -5.80 6.88 9.50
C ILE A 94 -5.67 7.84 8.31
N ALA A 95 -5.58 7.30 7.11
CA ALA A 95 -5.63 8.08 5.88
C ALA A 95 -7.03 7.95 5.26
N PHE A 96 -7.72 9.08 5.07
CA PHE A 96 -9.01 9.12 4.39
C PHE A 96 -8.88 9.40 2.88
N CYS A 97 -7.72 9.88 2.45
CA CYS A 97 -7.37 10.14 1.06
C CYS A 97 -5.87 9.87 0.80
N GLU A 98 -5.47 9.82 -0.47
CA GLU A 98 -4.10 9.48 -0.88
C GLU A 98 -3.06 10.51 -0.41
N GLU A 99 -3.44 11.77 -0.21
CA GLU A 99 -2.56 12.83 0.31
C GLU A 99 -2.18 12.61 1.77
N GLU A 100 -3.04 11.91 2.51
CA GLU A 100 -2.85 11.62 3.93
C GLU A 100 -2.02 10.35 4.16
N ARG A 101 -1.67 9.64 3.08
CA ARG A 101 -0.86 8.44 3.11
C ARG A 101 0.52 8.75 3.70
N GLY A 102 0.87 8.05 4.78
CA GLY A 102 2.19 8.18 5.39
C GLY A 102 3.30 7.57 4.54
N ILE A 103 4.50 8.13 4.67
CA ILE A 103 5.75 7.55 4.19
C ILE A 103 6.54 7.07 5.42
N LEU A 104 7.20 5.91 5.31
CA LEU A 104 8.08 5.43 6.37
C LEU A 104 9.19 6.47 6.61
N LYS A 105 9.33 6.94 7.84
CA LYS A 105 10.34 7.95 8.16
C LYS A 105 11.74 7.36 8.04
N ASN A 106 12.70 8.17 7.59
CA ASN A 106 14.11 7.80 7.52
C ASN A 106 14.72 7.38 8.86
N SER A 107 14.11 7.77 9.98
CA SER A 107 14.50 7.34 11.34
C SER A 107 14.19 5.87 11.63
N TYR A 108 13.27 5.24 10.88
CA TYR A 108 12.98 3.81 10.97
C TYR A 108 13.80 3.00 9.96
N GLY A 109 13.96 3.54 8.75
CA GLY A 109 14.66 2.87 7.68
C GLY A 109 15.04 3.84 6.59
N LYS A 110 16.25 3.68 6.06
CA LYS A 110 16.73 4.44 4.90
C LYS A 110 15.98 4.01 3.64
N PRO A 111 15.98 4.84 2.58
CA PRO A 111 15.47 4.42 1.28
C PRO A 111 16.06 3.08 0.84
N TYR A 112 15.21 2.17 0.39
CA TYR A 112 15.61 0.81 0.03
C TYR A 112 16.37 0.81 -1.31
N GLU A 113 17.55 0.21 -1.32
CA GLU A 113 18.35 0.00 -2.52
C GLU A 113 18.02 -1.36 -3.15
N ILE A 114 17.53 -1.36 -4.39
CA ILE A 114 17.16 -2.60 -5.08
C ILE A 114 18.45 -3.35 -5.47
N PRO A 115 18.70 -4.55 -4.94
CA PRO A 115 19.89 -5.32 -5.27
C PRO A 115 19.78 -5.85 -6.70
N VAL A 116 20.73 -5.49 -7.55
CA VAL A 116 20.75 -5.87 -8.98
C VAL A 116 22.10 -6.44 -9.37
N ILE A 117 22.11 -7.39 -10.30
CA ILE A 117 23.34 -7.84 -10.97
C ILE A 117 23.81 -6.81 -12.00
N THR A 118 25.05 -6.92 -12.48
CA THR A 118 25.54 -6.10 -13.61
C THR A 118 24.65 -6.30 -14.83
N HIS A 119 24.18 -5.21 -15.41
CA HIS A 119 23.29 -5.22 -16.56
C HIS A 119 23.37 -3.92 -17.35
N GLU A 120 22.83 -3.93 -18.56
CA GLU A 120 22.64 -2.74 -19.37
C GLU A 120 21.27 -2.11 -19.09
N PRO A 121 21.16 -0.78 -19.00
CA PRO A 121 19.87 -0.11 -18.94
C PRO A 121 18.99 -0.44 -20.15
N TRP A 122 17.68 -0.54 -19.95
CA TRP A 122 16.74 -0.84 -21.03
C TRP A 122 15.85 0.35 -21.36
N GLN A 123 15.57 0.52 -22.65
CA GLN A 123 14.58 1.47 -23.15
C GLN A 123 13.57 0.71 -24.00
N LYS A 124 12.40 0.44 -23.44
CA LYS A 124 11.33 -0.25 -24.15
C LYS A 124 10.40 0.75 -24.84
N LYS A 125 9.88 0.34 -25.99
CA LYS A 125 8.83 1.08 -26.67
C LYS A 125 7.58 1.13 -25.79
N PRO A 126 6.98 2.32 -25.54
CA PRO A 126 5.74 2.42 -24.78
C PRO A 126 4.60 1.63 -25.42
N ILE A 127 3.74 1.04 -24.59
CA ILE A 127 2.49 0.43 -25.05
C ILE A 127 1.49 1.57 -25.29
N PRO A 128 0.87 1.66 -26.49
CA PRO A 128 -0.11 2.71 -26.76
C PRO A 128 -1.31 2.62 -25.81
N ILE A 129 -1.65 3.74 -25.19
CA ILE A 129 -2.84 3.86 -24.35
C ILE A 129 -4.06 4.09 -25.26
N PRO A 130 -5.12 3.27 -25.17
CA PRO A 130 -6.35 3.45 -25.96
C PRO A 130 -6.96 4.84 -25.78
N LYS A 131 -7.44 5.44 -26.88
CA LYS A 131 -7.97 6.82 -26.89
C LYS A 131 -9.12 7.03 -25.90
N PHE A 132 -9.97 6.03 -25.71
CA PHE A 132 -11.14 6.14 -24.83
C PHE A 132 -10.78 6.19 -23.33
N ILE A 133 -9.62 5.62 -22.92
CA ILE A 133 -9.15 5.68 -21.53
C ILE A 133 -8.12 6.79 -21.29
N LEU A 134 -7.61 7.41 -22.35
CA LEU A 134 -6.53 8.40 -22.27
C LEU A 134 -6.83 9.56 -21.31
N PRO A 135 -8.03 10.17 -21.28
CA PRO A 135 -8.33 11.24 -20.32
C PRO A 135 -8.22 10.79 -18.86
N GLN A 136 -8.75 9.59 -18.53
CA GLN A 136 -8.68 9.02 -17.19
C GLN A 136 -7.24 8.66 -16.80
N PHE A 137 -6.47 8.13 -17.75
CA PHE A 137 -5.05 7.84 -17.54
C PHE A 137 -4.24 9.10 -17.22
N ILE A 138 -4.46 10.20 -17.97
CA ILE A 138 -3.76 11.47 -17.75
C ILE A 138 -4.08 12.01 -16.35
N GLU A 139 -5.35 11.97 -15.94
CA GLU A 139 -5.75 12.45 -14.62
C GLU A 139 -5.09 11.63 -13.50
N LEU A 140 -5.08 10.31 -13.63
CA LEU A 140 -4.43 9.41 -12.69
C LEU A 140 -2.90 9.65 -12.61
N VAL A 141 -2.23 9.95 -13.73
CA VAL A 141 -0.81 10.31 -13.73
C VAL A 141 -0.58 11.63 -13.01
N ARG A 142 -1.43 12.65 -13.24
CA ARG A 142 -1.34 13.95 -12.56
C ARG A 142 -1.55 13.81 -11.06
N GLU A 143 -2.52 13.02 -10.64
CA GLU A 143 -2.76 12.72 -9.22
C GLU A 143 -1.54 12.07 -8.56
N ARG A 144 -0.91 11.10 -9.24
CA ARG A 144 0.32 10.44 -8.73
C ARG A 144 1.49 11.40 -8.62
N ILE A 145 1.61 12.37 -9.52
CA ILE A 145 2.61 13.44 -9.41
C ILE A 145 2.27 14.36 -8.23
N ARG A 146 1.01 14.78 -8.10
CA ARG A 146 0.56 15.66 -7.01
C ARG A 146 0.74 15.04 -5.62
N THR A 147 0.52 13.74 -5.49
CA THR A 147 0.70 12.97 -4.25
C THR A 147 2.17 12.60 -3.98
N GLY A 148 3.09 12.96 -4.88
CA GLY A 148 4.51 12.63 -4.76
C GLY A 148 4.85 11.16 -4.99
N LEU A 149 3.91 10.35 -5.48
CA LEU A 149 4.19 8.96 -5.86
C LEU A 149 5.06 8.90 -7.13
N TYR A 150 4.84 9.84 -8.07
CA TYR A 150 5.63 9.99 -9.29
C TYR A 150 6.38 11.32 -9.30
N GLU A 151 7.55 11.30 -9.90
CA GLU A 151 8.37 12.49 -10.16
C GLU A 151 8.92 12.47 -11.58
N GLN A 152 9.31 13.64 -12.07
CA GLN A 152 10.00 13.75 -13.37
C GLN A 152 11.43 13.24 -13.22
N SER A 153 11.91 12.52 -14.25
CA SER A 153 13.23 11.91 -14.19
C SER A 153 13.86 11.80 -15.59
N THR A 154 15.20 11.75 -15.63
CA THR A 154 16.01 11.68 -16.86
C THR A 154 16.83 10.38 -16.93
N LEU A 155 16.27 9.29 -16.38
CA LEU A 155 16.96 8.00 -16.25
C LEU A 155 17.19 7.28 -17.58
N SER A 156 18.21 6.43 -17.60
CA SER A 156 18.51 5.53 -18.71
C SER A 156 17.53 4.36 -18.86
N TYR A 157 16.61 4.19 -17.90
CA TYR A 157 15.62 3.11 -17.87
C TYR A 157 14.25 3.60 -18.34
N ASN A 158 13.59 2.83 -19.20
CA ASN A 158 12.20 3.05 -19.59
C ASN A 158 11.46 1.71 -19.68
N SER A 159 10.53 1.50 -18.74
CA SER A 159 9.62 0.35 -18.71
C SER A 159 8.25 0.78 -19.21
N PRO A 160 7.57 -0.01 -20.07
CA PRO A 160 6.27 0.36 -20.58
C PRO A 160 5.20 0.22 -19.48
N VAL A 161 4.11 0.97 -19.63
CA VAL A 161 2.95 0.90 -18.75
C VAL A 161 1.70 0.51 -19.54
N PHE A 162 0.79 -0.18 -18.89
CA PHE A 162 -0.55 -0.45 -19.43
C PHE A 162 -1.59 -0.31 -18.32
N CYS A 163 -2.85 -0.20 -18.68
CA CYS A 163 -3.93 -0.04 -17.72
C CYS A 163 -4.79 -1.30 -17.62
N VAL A 164 -5.29 -1.57 -16.42
CA VAL A 164 -6.29 -2.60 -16.15
C VAL A 164 -7.48 -1.99 -15.43
N GLU A 165 -8.68 -2.43 -15.79
CA GLU A 165 -9.90 -2.07 -15.05
C GLU A 165 -10.01 -2.96 -13.82
N LYS A 166 -10.40 -2.36 -12.68
CA LYS A 166 -10.70 -3.10 -11.46
C LYS A 166 -12.20 -2.94 -11.14
N PRO A 167 -12.85 -3.98 -10.60
CA PRO A 167 -14.20 -3.84 -10.05
C PRO A 167 -14.21 -2.70 -9.03
N ASN A 168 -15.14 -1.75 -9.16
CA ASN A 168 -15.32 -0.58 -8.29
C ASN A 168 -14.18 0.45 -8.25
N VAL A 169 -13.03 0.18 -8.89
CA VAL A 169 -11.89 1.12 -8.97
C VAL A 169 -11.70 1.55 -10.41
N LYS A 170 -11.88 2.85 -10.66
CA LYS A 170 -11.65 3.51 -11.93
C LYS A 170 -10.15 3.42 -12.28
N LEU A 171 -9.79 2.48 -13.16
CA LEU A 171 -8.48 2.33 -13.83
C LEU A 171 -7.23 2.17 -12.91
N ARG A 172 -6.42 1.15 -13.16
CA ARG A 172 -5.10 0.98 -12.51
C ARG A 172 -3.99 0.92 -13.54
N ILE A 173 -3.00 1.81 -13.41
CA ILE A 173 -1.74 1.74 -14.17
C ILE A 173 -0.88 0.61 -13.61
N VAL A 174 -0.42 -0.26 -14.51
CA VAL A 174 0.50 -1.36 -14.25
C VAL A 174 1.81 -1.07 -14.97
N HIS A 175 2.90 -1.07 -14.23
CA HIS A 175 4.26 -0.98 -14.78
C HIS A 175 4.75 -2.37 -15.18
N ASP A 176 5.21 -2.51 -16.43
CA ASP A 176 5.84 -3.75 -16.88
C ASP A 176 7.31 -3.80 -16.42
N LEU A 177 7.49 -4.27 -15.19
CA LEU A 177 8.81 -4.38 -14.54
C LEU A 177 9.53 -5.70 -14.86
N GLN A 178 9.23 -6.36 -15.97
CA GLN A 178 9.84 -7.65 -16.30
C GLN A 178 11.36 -7.59 -16.46
N ASP A 179 11.90 -6.56 -17.11
CA ASP A 179 13.36 -6.45 -17.27
C ASP A 179 14.06 -6.12 -15.95
N LEU A 180 13.46 -5.26 -15.12
CA LEU A 180 13.91 -5.04 -13.75
C LEU A 180 13.94 -6.35 -12.97
N ASN A 181 12.85 -7.11 -13.02
CA ASN A 181 12.77 -8.39 -12.34
C ASN A 181 13.89 -9.34 -12.78
N LYS A 182 14.34 -9.37 -14.04
CA LYS A 182 15.44 -10.27 -14.47
C LYS A 182 16.74 -9.98 -13.77
N VAL A 183 17.00 -8.71 -13.48
CA VAL A 183 18.29 -8.25 -12.95
C VAL A 183 18.26 -8.12 -11.43
N THR A 184 17.09 -8.04 -10.81
CA THR A 184 16.93 -8.01 -9.36
C THR A 184 17.37 -9.34 -8.73
N ILE A 185 18.19 -9.24 -7.68
CA ILE A 185 18.59 -10.39 -6.85
C ILE A 185 17.42 -10.76 -5.93
N LYS A 186 17.08 -12.05 -5.92
CA LYS A 186 15.95 -12.57 -5.14
C LYS A 186 16.26 -12.53 -3.64
N ASP A 187 15.35 -11.94 -2.88
CA ASP A 187 15.38 -12.05 -1.42
C ASP A 187 14.91 -13.44 -0.95
N ALA A 188 15.64 -14.01 0.01
CA ALA A 188 15.34 -15.28 0.66
C ALA A 188 14.43 -15.11 1.89
N GLY A 189 14.29 -13.88 2.42
CA GLY A 189 13.41 -13.53 3.53
C GLY A 189 11.94 -13.51 3.14
N LEU A 190 11.42 -14.65 2.67
CA LEU A 190 10.00 -14.79 2.37
C LEU A 190 9.19 -14.71 3.68
N PRO A 191 8.06 -13.99 3.72
CA PRO A 191 7.19 -14.01 4.87
C PRO A 191 6.68 -15.44 5.12
N PRO A 192 6.37 -15.80 6.39
CA PRO A 192 5.76 -17.07 6.69
C PRO A 192 4.43 -17.23 5.94
N ASN A 193 3.98 -18.48 5.79
CA ASN A 193 2.67 -18.76 5.23
C ASN A 193 1.59 -18.11 6.12
N CYS A 194 0.74 -17.27 5.54
CA CYS A 194 -0.31 -16.57 6.28
C CYS A 194 -1.26 -17.54 6.99
N ASP A 195 -1.63 -18.67 6.37
CA ASP A 195 -2.58 -19.60 6.96
C ASP A 195 -1.98 -20.30 8.19
N GLU A 196 -0.69 -20.65 8.12
CA GLU A 196 0.05 -21.23 9.25
C GLU A 196 0.21 -20.19 10.38
N LEU A 197 0.56 -18.95 10.03
CA LEU A 197 0.69 -17.86 10.99
C LEU A 197 -0.64 -17.54 11.68
N VAL A 198 -1.75 -17.53 10.95
CA VAL A 198 -3.08 -17.31 11.54
C VAL A 198 -3.48 -18.50 12.41
N GLY A 199 -3.21 -19.73 11.96
CA GLY A 199 -3.47 -20.95 12.72
C GLY A 199 -2.78 -20.97 14.08
N SER A 200 -1.52 -20.52 14.17
CA SER A 200 -0.79 -20.52 15.44
C SER A 200 -1.44 -19.65 16.51
N PHE A 201 -2.08 -18.53 16.15
CA PHE A 201 -2.80 -17.69 17.11
C PHE A 201 -4.09 -18.34 17.63
N LEU A 202 -4.70 -19.23 16.84
CA LEU A 202 -5.91 -19.94 17.22
C LEU A 202 -5.61 -21.14 18.12
N GLU A 203 -4.48 -21.83 17.89
CA GLU A 203 -4.06 -22.99 18.68
C GLU A 203 -3.59 -22.59 20.09
N GLU A 204 -2.95 -21.43 20.25
CA GLU A 204 -2.57 -20.90 21.57
C GLU A 204 -3.78 -20.60 22.47
N HIS A 205 -4.98 -20.41 21.91
CA HIS A 205 -6.22 -20.17 22.68
C HIS A 205 -6.99 -21.43 23.07
N VAL A 206 -6.55 -22.63 22.64
CA VAL A 206 -7.22 -23.91 22.95
C VAL A 206 -6.56 -24.63 24.13
N MET A 207 -5.44 -24.11 24.63
CA MET A 207 -4.65 -24.73 25.71
C MET A 207 -4.78 -24.02 27.08
N ASP A 208 -5.68 -23.02 27.20
CA ASP A 208 -6.04 -22.36 28.47
C ASP A 208 -7.47 -22.72 28.92
#